data_AF-A0A7S3JRD3-F1
#
_entry.id   AF-A0A7S3JRD3-F1
#
_cell.length_a   1.000
_cell.length_b   1.000
_cell.length_c   1.000
_cell.angle_alpha   90.00
_cell.angle_beta   90.00
_cell.angle_gamma   90.00
#
_symmetry.space_group_name_H-M   'P 1'
#
loop_
_entity.id
_entity.type
_entity.pdbx_description
1 polymer ?
#
loop_
_entity_poly.entity_id
_entity_poly.type
_entity_poly.pdbx_seq_one_letter_code
_entity_poly.pdbx_strand_id
1 'polypeptide(L)'
;ARLLRWLCLTPFAPGEHMESGSPVDSVTFFPIHPTLDRLLTYKRLVKPFRSHHWYEQERTPSTTRWCDAHEDDPDSKCEGHHPYDLTKFKVHYYSGNLSEGASAGWTSDYLTIAELFNYSDPHNYKLDYVYEHFVWQHCDDLGLRFPSPATAK
;
A
#
# COMPACT_ATOMS: atom_id res chain seq x y z
N ALA A 1 -27.31 -9.75 -0.97
CA ALA A 1 -27.63 -10.11 -2.37
C ALA A 1 -27.94 -8.92 -3.30
N ARG A 2 -28.53 -7.80 -2.84
CA ARG A 2 -28.86 -6.66 -3.73
C ARG A 2 -27.65 -5.86 -4.22
N LEU A 3 -26.61 -5.71 -3.39
CA LEU A 3 -25.36 -5.01 -3.75
C LEU A 3 -24.59 -5.72 -4.89
N LEU A 4 -24.40 -7.04 -4.77
CA LEU A 4 -23.75 -7.88 -5.79
C LEU A 4 -24.48 -7.81 -7.14
N ARG A 5 -25.81 -7.82 -7.13
CA ARG A 5 -26.60 -7.69 -8.36
C ARG A 5 -26.45 -6.31 -9.00
N TRP A 6 -26.27 -5.27 -8.20
CA TRP A 6 -26.01 -3.92 -8.70
C TRP A 6 -24.63 -3.85 -9.36
N LEU A 7 -23.59 -4.33 -8.68
CA LEU A 7 -22.22 -4.43 -9.21
C LEU A 7 -22.14 -5.20 -10.55
N CYS A 8 -22.91 -6.28 -10.71
CA CYS A 8 -22.92 -7.05 -11.96
C CYS A 8 -23.73 -6.40 -13.10
N LEU A 9 -24.63 -5.46 -12.79
CA LEU A 9 -25.51 -4.80 -13.77
C LEU A 9 -25.07 -3.38 -14.10
N THR A 10 -24.20 -2.78 -13.30
CA THR A 10 -23.57 -1.51 -13.64
C THR A 10 -22.65 -1.73 -14.83
N PRO A 11 -22.91 -1.08 -15.99
CA PRO A 11 -22.01 -1.17 -17.12
C PRO A 11 -20.69 -0.49 -16.74
N PHE A 12 -19.67 -1.30 -16.50
CA PHE A 12 -18.30 -0.81 -16.32
C PHE A 12 -17.68 -0.58 -17.70
N ALA A 13 -17.27 0.65 -17.97
CA ALA A 13 -16.41 0.93 -19.11
C ALA A 13 -14.95 0.68 -18.70
N PRO A 14 -14.13 -0.02 -19.49
CA PRO A 14 -12.68 -0.04 -19.27
C PRO A 14 -12.17 1.40 -19.32
N GLY A 15 -11.85 1.94 -18.14
CA GLY A 15 -11.53 3.36 -17.92
C GLY A 15 -11.87 3.84 -16.50
N GLU A 16 -13.01 3.44 -15.93
CA GLU A 16 -13.44 3.96 -14.62
C GLU A 16 -12.61 3.40 -13.44
N HIS A 17 -12.03 2.22 -13.61
CA HIS A 17 -11.12 1.58 -12.64
C HIS A 17 -9.65 1.54 -13.08
N MET A 18 -9.38 1.88 -14.34
CA MET A 18 -8.07 1.71 -14.98
C MET A 18 -7.37 3.04 -15.31
N GLU A 19 -8.08 4.15 -15.22
CA GLU A 19 -7.56 5.50 -15.44
C GLU A 19 -7.30 6.21 -14.09
N SER A 20 -6.59 7.34 -14.14
CA SER A 20 -6.32 8.23 -13.00
C SER A 20 -7.58 8.77 -12.29
N GLY A 21 -8.76 8.62 -12.90
CA GLY A 21 -10.06 9.01 -12.34
C GLY A 21 -10.70 7.99 -11.39
N SER A 22 -10.08 6.82 -11.17
CA SER A 22 -10.66 5.77 -10.32
C SER A 22 -11.05 6.17 -8.88
N PRO A 23 -10.43 7.16 -8.20
CA PRO A 23 -10.92 7.63 -6.91
C PRO A 23 -12.32 8.28 -6.95
N VAL A 24 -12.83 8.65 -8.13
CA VAL A 24 -14.18 9.24 -8.30
C VAL A 24 -15.27 8.18 -8.09
N ASP A 25 -15.01 6.92 -8.46
CA ASP A 25 -15.90 5.81 -8.09
C ASP A 25 -15.66 5.40 -6.64
N SER A 26 -16.15 6.23 -5.74
CA SER A 26 -16.00 6.05 -4.29
C SER A 26 -16.61 4.74 -3.77
N VAL A 27 -17.61 4.17 -4.47
CA VAL A 27 -18.33 2.96 -4.04
C VAL A 27 -17.43 1.74 -4.12
N THR A 28 -16.51 1.72 -5.07
CA THR A 28 -15.67 0.57 -5.35
C THR A 28 -14.21 0.85 -4.98
N PHE A 29 -13.69 2.05 -5.24
CA PHE A 29 -12.29 2.40 -4.98
C PHE A 29 -11.93 2.28 -3.50
N PHE A 30 -12.66 2.97 -2.62
CA PHE A 30 -12.32 3.02 -1.20
C PHE A 30 -12.56 1.71 -0.43
N PRO A 31 -13.46 0.80 -0.83
CA PRO A 31 -13.50 -0.55 -0.25
C PRO A 31 -12.44 -1.51 -0.80
N ILE A 32 -12.06 -1.37 -2.08
CA ILE A 32 -11.05 -2.23 -2.72
C ILE A 32 -9.67 -1.99 -2.11
N HIS A 33 -9.22 -0.74 -1.96
CA HIS A 33 -7.84 -0.45 -1.56
C HIS A 33 -7.48 -0.92 -0.13
N PRO A 34 -8.32 -0.74 0.90
CA PRO A 34 -8.10 -1.36 2.21
C PRO A 34 -8.13 -2.88 2.15
N THR A 35 -8.90 -3.48 1.23
CA THR A 35 -8.87 -4.94 1.03
C THR A 35 -7.54 -5.39 0.44
N LEU A 36 -6.97 -4.63 -0.50
CA LEU A 36 -5.65 -4.91 -1.07
C LEU A 36 -4.53 -4.74 -0.03
N ASP A 37 -4.56 -3.68 0.79
CA ASP A 37 -3.58 -3.48 1.87
C ASP A 37 -3.68 -4.57 2.94
N ARG A 38 -4.89 -4.99 3.29
CA ARG A 38 -5.12 -6.14 4.16
C ARG A 38 -4.55 -7.43 3.57
N LEU A 39 -4.72 -7.67 2.27
CA LEU A 39 -4.14 -8.83 1.59
C LEU A 39 -2.61 -8.77 1.55
N LEU A 40 -2.02 -7.59 1.39
CA LEU A 40 -0.57 -7.38 1.45
C LEU A 40 -0.03 -7.71 2.85
N THR A 41 -0.67 -7.17 3.89
CA THR A 41 -0.32 -7.46 5.29
C THR A 41 -0.42 -8.95 5.59
N TYR A 42 -1.51 -9.59 5.15
CA TYR A 42 -1.73 -11.02 5.29
C TYR A 42 -0.66 -11.86 4.58
N LYS A 43 -0.31 -11.48 3.35
CA LYS A 43 0.75 -12.13 2.57
C LYS A 43 2.07 -12.11 3.33
N ARG A 44 2.43 -10.96 3.93
CA ARG A 44 3.66 -10.81 4.71
C ARG A 44 3.65 -11.64 6.00
N LEU A 45 2.49 -11.80 6.65
CA LEU A 45 2.34 -12.68 7.83
C LEU A 45 2.46 -14.17 7.51
N VAL A 46 1.86 -14.63 6.42
CA VAL A 46 1.76 -16.07 6.10
C VAL A 46 2.96 -16.57 5.32
N LYS A 47 3.38 -15.80 4.31
CA LYS A 47 4.46 -16.17 3.40
C LYS A 47 5.17 -14.90 2.93
N PRO A 48 6.10 -14.36 3.74
CA PRO A 48 6.88 -13.17 3.42
C PRO A 48 7.49 -13.24 2.02
N PHE A 49 7.73 -12.07 1.42
CA PHE A 49 8.47 -11.98 0.17
C PHE A 49 9.89 -12.52 0.38
N ARG A 50 10.41 -13.23 -0.62
CA ARG A 50 11.80 -13.74 -0.58
C ARG A 50 12.83 -12.62 -0.75
N SER A 51 12.42 -11.51 -1.35
CA SER A 51 13.25 -10.36 -1.64
C SER A 51 12.39 -9.10 -1.55
N HIS A 52 12.93 -8.06 -0.94
CA HIS A 52 12.38 -6.70 -0.96
C HIS A 52 13.15 -5.79 -1.94
N HIS A 53 13.85 -6.40 -2.90
CA HIS A 53 14.60 -5.68 -3.92
C HIS A 53 13.65 -4.99 -4.91
N TRP A 54 13.86 -3.69 -5.12
CA TRP A 54 13.17 -2.89 -6.13
C TRP A 54 13.99 -2.91 -7.42
N TYR A 55 13.33 -3.13 -8.56
CA TYR A 55 14.00 -3.33 -9.86
C TYR A 55 14.93 -2.17 -10.27
N GLU A 56 14.72 -0.97 -9.74
CA GLU A 56 15.36 0.28 -10.17
C GLU A 56 16.25 0.95 -9.11
N GLN A 57 16.92 0.16 -8.26
CA GLN A 57 17.92 0.70 -7.30
C GLN A 57 19.12 1.40 -7.96
N GLU A 58 19.25 1.36 -9.29
CA GLU A 58 20.34 1.97 -10.05
C GLU A 58 20.16 3.48 -10.33
N ARG A 59 18.97 4.07 -10.07
CA ARG A 59 18.83 5.53 -9.98
C ARG A 59 19.26 5.96 -8.58
N THR A 60 20.39 6.65 -8.50
CA THR A 60 21.10 7.05 -7.27
C THR A 60 20.16 7.58 -6.17
N PRO A 61 20.41 7.25 -4.89
CA PRO A 61 19.61 7.67 -3.72
C PRO A 61 19.62 9.18 -3.43
N SER A 62 20.16 10.01 -4.33
CA SER A 62 20.38 11.44 -4.12
C SER A 62 19.21 12.34 -4.49
N THR A 63 18.09 11.80 -4.97
CA THR A 63 16.90 12.62 -5.26
C THR A 63 15.61 11.91 -4.88
N THR A 64 15.20 12.03 -3.61
CA THR A 64 13.79 11.99 -3.21
C THR A 64 13.09 13.22 -3.80
N ARG A 65 12.94 13.26 -5.13
CA ARG A 65 12.19 14.30 -5.82
C ARG A 65 10.79 13.76 -6.05
N TRP A 66 9.78 14.62 -6.01
CA TRP A 66 8.54 14.28 -6.68
C TRP A 66 8.86 13.92 -8.12
N CYS A 67 8.20 12.88 -8.64
CA CYS A 67 8.17 12.71 -10.08
C CYS A 67 7.33 13.85 -10.66
N ASP A 68 8.00 14.98 -10.86
CA ASP A 68 7.50 16.11 -11.62
C ASP A 68 7.96 15.83 -13.04
N ALA A 69 7.02 15.54 -13.94
CA ALA A 69 7.28 15.63 -15.37
C ALA A 69 7.59 17.10 -15.67
N HIS A 70 8.82 17.53 -15.41
CA HIS A 70 9.27 18.87 -15.76
C HIS A 70 9.35 18.95 -17.27
N GLU A 71 8.75 19.99 -17.85
CA GLU A 71 9.01 20.38 -19.25
C GLU A 71 10.52 20.58 -19.52
N ASP A 72 11.30 20.85 -18.46
CA ASP A 72 12.73 21.16 -18.51
C ASP A 72 13.65 19.93 -18.53
N ASP A 73 13.13 18.73 -18.26
CA ASP A 73 13.89 17.47 -18.33
C ASP A 73 13.15 16.48 -19.26
N PRO A 74 13.41 16.54 -20.59
CA PRO A 74 12.77 15.65 -21.56
C PRO A 74 13.11 14.16 -21.36
N ASP A 75 14.10 13.84 -20.53
CA ASP A 75 14.48 12.47 -20.15
C ASP A 75 13.88 12.05 -18.78
N SER A 76 13.23 12.96 -18.05
CA SER A 76 12.42 12.67 -16.86
C SER A 76 11.14 11.93 -17.24
N LYS A 77 11.30 10.69 -17.67
CA LYS A 77 10.22 9.74 -17.82
C LYS A 77 9.74 9.36 -16.42
N CYS A 78 8.65 9.98 -15.99
CA CYS A 78 7.89 9.55 -14.81
C CYS A 78 7.18 8.22 -15.06
N GLU A 79 7.95 7.24 -15.52
CA GLU A 79 7.52 5.88 -15.82
C GLU A 79 7.60 5.08 -14.52
N GLY A 80 6.50 5.05 -13.79
CA GLY A 80 6.35 4.23 -12.59
C GLY A 80 6.68 4.95 -11.27
N HIS A 81 6.44 4.21 -10.19
CA HIS A 81 6.64 4.66 -8.82
C HIS A 81 7.95 4.07 -8.29
N HIS A 82 8.95 4.93 -8.05
CA HIS A 82 10.26 4.53 -7.53
C HIS A 82 10.20 4.35 -6.00
N PRO A 83 11.05 3.50 -5.40
CA PRO A 83 11.06 3.29 -3.96
C PRO A 83 11.25 4.57 -3.14
N TYR A 84 11.96 5.56 -3.68
CA TYR A 84 12.28 6.82 -3.01
C TYR A 84 11.32 7.96 -3.37
N ASP A 85 10.25 7.69 -4.14
CA ASP A 85 9.21 8.68 -4.39
C ASP A 85 8.44 8.96 -3.11
N LEU A 86 8.15 10.24 -2.86
CA LEU A 86 7.37 10.66 -1.69
C LEU A 86 5.87 10.40 -1.87
N THR A 87 5.17 10.08 -0.79
CA THR A 87 3.71 9.99 -0.73
C THR A 87 3.09 11.37 -0.85
N LYS A 88 2.06 11.59 -1.70
CA LYS A 88 1.35 12.90 -1.80
C LYS A 88 0.64 13.36 -0.51
N PHE A 89 0.51 12.47 0.47
CA PHE A 89 -0.10 12.73 1.78
C PHE A 89 0.91 12.47 2.90
N LYS A 90 0.71 13.12 4.04
CA LYS A 90 1.46 12.83 5.26
C LYS A 90 0.95 11.52 5.86
N VAL A 91 1.88 10.64 6.19
CA VAL A 91 1.60 9.38 6.88
C VAL A 91 1.79 9.60 8.37
N HIS A 92 0.81 9.19 9.18
CA HIS A 92 0.94 9.18 10.64
C HIS A 92 1.55 7.84 11.09
N TYR A 93 2.67 7.89 11.80
CA TYR A 93 3.42 6.69 12.19
C TYR A 93 4.14 6.88 13.52
N TYR A 94 4.47 5.76 14.16
CA TYR A 94 5.24 5.70 15.38
C TYR A 94 6.74 5.77 15.07
N SER A 95 7.38 6.88 15.43
CA SER A 95 8.82 7.10 15.32
C SER A 95 9.53 6.57 16.57
N GLY A 96 9.48 5.26 16.75
CA GLY A 96 10.33 4.55 17.72
C GLY A 96 11.68 4.22 17.08
N ASN A 97 12.76 4.78 17.63
CA ASN A 97 14.16 4.70 17.16
C ASN A 97 14.57 5.70 16.06
N LEU A 98 14.39 6.99 16.32
CA LEU A 98 15.32 7.98 15.77
C LEU A 98 16.59 7.99 16.65
N SER A 99 17.74 8.27 16.04
CA SER A 99 19.05 8.38 16.71
C SER A 99 19.01 9.23 17.98
N GLU A 100 19.95 9.00 18.90
CA GLU A 100 20.10 9.70 20.20
C GLU A 100 19.71 11.19 20.10
N GLY A 101 18.63 11.57 20.79
CA GLY A 101 18.16 12.95 20.87
C GLY A 101 16.73 13.22 20.40
N ALA A 102 16.07 12.27 19.73
CA ALA A 102 14.67 12.39 19.35
C ALA A 102 13.73 11.65 20.32
N SER A 103 12.70 12.32 20.80
CA SER A 103 11.66 11.72 21.65
C SER A 103 10.86 10.68 20.87
N ALA A 104 10.86 9.43 21.33
CA ALA A 104 9.97 8.40 20.78
C ALA A 104 8.51 8.87 20.87
N GLY A 105 7.77 8.74 19.77
CA GLY A 105 6.40 9.21 19.72
C GLY A 105 5.76 9.10 18.34
N TRP A 106 4.48 9.45 18.29
CA TRP A 106 3.72 9.55 17.05
C TRP A 106 4.05 10.85 16.31
N THR A 107 4.25 10.75 15.00
CA THR A 107 4.56 11.90 14.14
C THR A 107 3.85 11.76 12.78
N SER A 108 3.87 12.83 11.99
CA SER A 108 3.33 12.83 10.62
C SER A 108 4.30 13.47 9.65
N ASP A 109 4.72 12.71 8.64
CA ASP A 109 5.63 13.20 7.60
C ASP A 109 5.30 12.59 6.23
N TYR A 110 5.87 13.16 5.17
CA TYR A 110 5.87 12.55 3.84
C TYR A 110 6.89 11.41 3.83
N LEU A 111 6.42 10.19 3.58
CA LEU A 111 7.28 9.01 3.53
C LEU A 111 7.62 8.70 2.09
N THR A 112 8.78 8.09 1.87
CA THR A 112 9.03 7.39 0.61
C THR A 112 8.14 6.14 0.51
N ILE A 113 7.90 5.65 -0.71
CA ILE A 113 7.16 4.41 -0.92
C ILE A 113 7.82 3.23 -0.19
N ALA A 114 9.15 3.16 -0.21
CA ALA A 114 9.91 2.13 0.50
C ALA A 114 9.76 2.26 2.03
N GLU A 115 9.78 3.46 2.58
CA GLU A 115 9.54 3.68 4.02
C GLU A 115 8.11 3.28 4.41
N LEU A 116 7.09 3.71 3.65
CA LEU A 116 5.71 3.33 3.91
C LEU A 116 5.53 1.80 3.84
N PHE A 117 6.12 1.14 2.83
CA PHE A 117 6.12 -0.32 2.72
C PHE A 117 6.80 -1.00 3.92
N ASN A 118 7.90 -0.44 4.42
CA ASN A 118 8.58 -0.97 5.60
C ASN A 118 7.79 -0.71 6.89
N TYR A 119 7.09 0.42 7.00
CA TYR A 119 6.32 0.79 8.19
C TYR A 119 5.02 0.01 8.32
N SER A 120 4.49 -0.51 7.22
CA SER A 120 3.38 -1.46 7.20
C SER A 120 3.81 -2.92 7.45
N ASP A 121 5.07 -3.18 7.83
CA ASP A 121 5.52 -4.54 8.15
C ASP A 121 4.78 -5.08 9.39
N PRO A 122 4.02 -6.18 9.29
CA PRO A 122 3.32 -6.73 10.43
C PRO A 122 4.24 -7.24 11.56
N HIS A 123 5.53 -7.47 11.29
CA HIS A 123 6.51 -7.86 12.31
C HIS A 123 7.15 -6.68 13.04
N ASN A 124 7.06 -5.46 12.47
CA ASN A 124 7.56 -4.22 13.06
C ASN A 124 6.65 -3.06 12.65
N TYR A 125 5.39 -3.16 13.05
CA TYR A 125 4.34 -2.31 12.53
C TYR A 125 4.38 -0.92 13.15
N LYS A 126 4.36 0.13 12.33
CA LYS A 126 4.50 1.53 12.76
C LYS A 126 3.31 2.43 12.44
N LEU A 127 2.32 1.96 11.67
CA LEU A 127 1.15 2.77 11.31
C LEU A 127 0.12 2.77 12.46
N ASP A 128 -0.80 3.72 12.42
CA ASP A 128 -1.80 3.98 13.46
C ASP A 128 -3.10 3.19 13.33
N TYR A 129 -3.16 2.24 12.38
CA TYR A 129 -4.30 1.36 12.18
C TYR A 129 -3.88 -0.11 12.18
N VAL A 130 -4.78 -1.01 12.54
CA VAL A 130 -4.57 -2.46 12.42
C VAL A 130 -5.84 -3.10 11.88
N TYR A 131 -5.68 -4.21 11.15
CA TYR A 131 -6.83 -5.00 10.71
C TYR A 131 -7.27 -5.95 11.82
N GLU A 132 -8.58 -5.97 12.10
CA GLU A 132 -9.18 -6.82 13.13
C GLU A 132 -8.95 -8.32 12.87
N HIS A 133 -9.10 -8.76 11.62
CA HIS A 133 -8.97 -10.16 11.24
C HIS A 133 -8.50 -10.36 9.81
N PHE A 134 -8.06 -11.57 9.48
CA PHE A 134 -7.73 -12.01 8.12
C PHE A 134 -8.66 -13.15 7.64
N VAL A 135 -9.96 -13.00 7.90
CA VAL A 135 -11.03 -13.93 7.48
C VAL A 135 -11.80 -13.38 6.28
N TRP A 136 -12.06 -14.23 5.28
CA TRP A 136 -12.90 -13.90 4.13
C TRP A 136 -14.01 -14.93 3.99
N GLN A 137 -15.10 -14.74 4.75
CA GLN A 137 -16.21 -15.70 4.80
C GLN A 137 -16.72 -16.11 3.41
N HIS A 138 -16.80 -15.17 2.47
CA HIS A 138 -17.23 -15.48 1.11
C HIS A 138 -16.31 -16.48 0.38
N CYS A 139 -15.00 -16.47 0.67
CA CYS A 139 -14.03 -17.42 0.12
C CYS A 139 -14.17 -18.77 0.84
N ASP A 140 -14.35 -18.75 2.15
CA ASP A 140 -14.55 -19.96 2.95
C ASP A 140 -15.81 -20.72 2.50
N ASP A 141 -16.89 -19.99 2.21
CA ASP A 141 -18.15 -20.52 1.67
C ASP A 141 -17.96 -21.16 0.28
N LEU A 142 -16.97 -20.70 -0.49
CA LEU A 142 -16.57 -21.27 -1.78
C LEU A 142 -15.53 -22.39 -1.64
N GLY A 143 -15.14 -22.76 -0.41
CA GLY A 143 -14.11 -23.76 -0.16
C GLY A 143 -12.67 -23.28 -0.40
N LEU A 144 -12.47 -21.98 -0.66
CA LEU A 144 -11.17 -21.36 -0.85
C LEU A 144 -10.54 -21.00 0.50
N ARG A 145 -9.75 -21.93 1.04
CA ARG A 145 -9.08 -21.75 2.34
C ARG A 145 -7.70 -21.14 2.17
N PHE A 146 -7.49 -19.99 2.80
CA PHE A 146 -6.17 -19.39 2.87
C PHE A 146 -5.36 -19.91 4.08
N PRO A 147 -4.02 -19.97 4.01
CA PRO A 147 -3.21 -20.53 5.10
C PRO A 147 -3.19 -19.59 6.31
N SER A 148 -3.41 -20.09 7.52
CA SER A 148 -3.34 -19.23 8.72
C SER A 148 -1.93 -18.63 8.91
N PRO A 149 -1.81 -17.39 9.40
CA PRO A 149 -0.53 -16.84 9.85
C PRO A 149 0.13 -17.81 10.81
N ALA A 150 1.45 -18.02 10.68
CA ALA A 150 2.18 -18.80 11.66
C ALA A 150 2.02 -18.12 13.02
N THR A 151 1.51 -18.84 14.03
CA THR A 151 1.44 -18.32 15.39
C THR A 151 2.85 -17.95 15.83
N ALA A 152 3.06 -16.70 16.24
CA ALA A 152 4.32 -16.30 16.85
C ALA A 152 4.62 -17.28 18.00
N LYS A 153 5.79 -17.93 17.95
CA LYS A 153 6.32 -18.72 19.07
C LYS A 153 6.88 -17.78 20.12
#